data_AF-A0A1F8Y992-F1
#
_entry.id   AF-A0A1F8Y992-F1
#
_cell.length_a   1.000
_cell.length_b   1.000
_cell.length_c   1.000
_cell.angle_alpha   90.00
_cell.angle_beta   90.00
_cell.angle_gamma   90.00
#
_symmetry.space_group_name_H-M   'P 1'
#
loop_
_entity.id
_entity.type
_entity.pdbx_description
1 polymer ?
#
loop_
_entity_poly.entity_id
_entity_poly.type
_entity_poly.pdbx_seq_one_letter_code
_entity_poly.pdbx_strand_id
1 'polypeptide(L)'
;MILLTTEKKEKDSPYMEIQAWPKEVNRPLLPPEVVEPYASDYYEACFVLADSPRASAALSRRCLQALLREKAGVRPGELSSEIDQALASQPLPPELASILVGIRDVGNFAVHPLKNTHPGVVLDVEPGEAEYMLDVLEALFDFYLVRPARLKEKSDALKEKAASDAYSQGRARSVRRIVTYVTVGSRD
;
A
#
# COMPACT_ATOMS: atom_id res chain seq x y z
N MET A 1 -12.70 1.84 28.74
CA MET A 1 -13.74 2.72 29.30
C MET A 1 -13.10 4.04 29.65
N ILE A 2 -13.30 5.06 28.82
CA ILE A 2 -12.84 6.43 29.10
C ILE A 2 -14.09 7.26 29.37
N LEU A 3 -14.24 7.74 30.60
CA LEU A 3 -15.34 8.62 31.00
C LEU A 3 -14.88 10.06 30.77
N LEU A 4 -15.44 10.72 29.76
CA LEU A 4 -15.21 12.13 29.51
C LEU A 4 -16.25 12.94 30.28
N THR A 5 -15.89 13.44 31.46
CA THR A 5 -16.72 14.37 32.22
C THR A 5 -16.36 15.81 31.83
N THR A 6 -17.28 16.53 31.21
CA THR A 6 -17.10 17.97 30.95
C THR A 6 -17.39 18.75 32.23
N GLU A 7 -16.41 19.49 32.75
CA GLU A 7 -16.63 20.35 33.93
C GLU A 7 -17.43 21.61 33.55
N LYS A 8 -18.73 21.53 33.84
CA LYS A 8 -19.73 22.56 34.14
C LYS A 8 -19.35 24.04 33.94
N LYS A 9 -20.03 24.72 33.01
CA LYS A 9 -20.40 26.14 33.14
C LYS A 9 -21.63 26.58 32.32
N GLU A 10 -22.67 25.77 32.19
CA GLU A 10 -23.98 26.25 31.67
C GLU A 10 -25.12 25.38 32.21
N LYS A 11 -26.21 26.01 32.66
CA LYS A 11 -27.18 25.43 33.61
C LYS A 11 -28.34 24.66 32.98
N ASP A 12 -28.44 24.58 31.65
CA ASP A 12 -29.57 23.95 30.94
C ASP A 12 -29.16 23.06 29.74
N SER A 13 -27.92 22.56 29.69
CA SER A 13 -27.50 21.64 28.62
C SER A 13 -27.84 20.19 29.00
N PRO A 14 -28.57 19.42 28.19
CA PRO A 14 -28.85 18.02 28.48
C PRO A 14 -27.54 17.22 28.54
N TYR A 15 -27.27 16.60 29.70
CA TYR A 15 -26.13 15.70 29.86
C TYR A 15 -26.32 14.48 28.96
N MET A 16 -25.43 14.30 27.98
CA MET A 16 -25.38 13.08 27.18
C MET A 16 -24.22 12.21 27.67
N GLU A 17 -24.55 11.13 28.38
CA GLU A 17 -23.58 10.10 28.71
C GLU A 17 -23.33 9.27 27.45
N ILE A 18 -22.11 9.35 26.91
CA ILE A 18 -21.71 8.60 25.72
C ILE A 18 -20.77 7.49 26.17
N GLN A 19 -21.17 6.24 25.93
CA GLN A 19 -20.29 5.09 26.09
C GLN A 19 -19.38 4.98 24.87
N ALA A 20 -18.10 5.33 25.04
CA ALA A 20 -17.09 5.20 24.01
C ALA A 20 -16.31 3.89 24.15
N TRP A 21 -16.33 3.08 23.11
CA TRP A 21 -15.47 1.91 22.93
C TRP A 21 -14.29 2.27 22.02
N PRO A 22 -13.12 1.62 22.16
CA PRO A 22 -12.08 1.72 21.15
C PRO A 22 -12.65 1.27 19.82
N LYS A 23 -12.44 2.05 18.75
CA LYS A 23 -12.82 1.59 17.42
C LYS A 23 -11.86 0.47 17.01
N GLU A 24 -12.41 -0.71 16.78
CA GLU A 24 -11.66 -1.81 16.19
C GLU A 24 -11.62 -1.62 14.68
N VAL A 25 -10.41 -1.67 14.12
CA VAL A 25 -10.23 -1.72 12.67
C VAL A 25 -10.25 -3.19 12.27
N ASN A 26 -11.28 -3.61 11.55
CA ASN A 26 -11.47 -5.02 11.15
C ASN A 26 -10.59 -5.43 9.95
N ARG A 27 -9.39 -4.85 9.83
CA ARG A 27 -8.47 -5.06 8.70
C ARG A 27 -7.05 -5.32 9.18
N PRO A 28 -6.26 -6.10 8.41
CA PRO A 28 -4.88 -6.42 8.78
C PRO A 28 -4.03 -5.16 8.83
N LEU A 29 -2.98 -5.18 9.66
CA LEU A 29 -1.99 -4.12 9.70
C LEU A 29 -1.23 -4.07 8.37
N LEU A 30 -0.95 -2.85 7.90
CA LEU A 30 -0.17 -2.68 6.68
C LEU A 30 1.27 -3.15 6.90
N PRO A 31 1.90 -3.77 5.89
CA PRO A 31 3.32 -4.05 5.89
C PRO A 31 4.17 -2.76 6.05
N PRO A 32 5.36 -2.82 6.67
CA PRO A 32 6.20 -1.65 6.93
C PRO A 32 6.70 -0.94 5.65
N GLU A 33 6.62 -1.60 4.50
CA GLU A 33 6.98 -1.06 3.20
C GLU A 33 5.95 -0.04 2.67
N VAL A 34 4.74 -0.02 3.25
CA VAL A 34 3.71 0.96 2.92
C VAL A 34 3.89 2.20 3.79
N VAL A 35 4.53 3.21 3.22
CA VAL A 35 4.85 4.49 3.90
C VAL A 35 3.88 5.61 3.49
N GLU A 36 4.00 6.77 4.13
CA GLU A 36 3.23 7.96 3.81
C GLU A 36 3.44 8.41 2.35
N PRO A 37 2.40 8.95 1.68
CA PRO A 37 1.07 9.28 2.21
C PRO A 37 0.06 8.12 2.18
N TYR A 38 0.44 6.94 1.69
CA TYR A 38 -0.49 5.83 1.48
C TYR A 38 -1.04 5.25 2.78
N ALA A 39 -0.15 5.07 3.76
CA ALA A 39 -0.51 4.49 5.04
C ALA A 39 -1.56 5.33 5.78
N SER A 40 -1.38 6.66 5.83
CA SER A 40 -2.33 7.55 6.50
C SER A 40 -3.72 7.49 5.86
N ASP A 41 -3.77 7.56 4.53
CA ASP A 41 -5.03 7.57 3.78
C ASP A 41 -5.78 6.24 3.94
N TYR A 42 -5.06 5.13 3.90
CA TYR A 42 -5.62 3.80 4.11
C TYR A 42 -6.14 3.61 5.53
N TYR A 43 -5.37 3.98 6.56
CA TYR A 43 -5.83 3.85 7.95
C TYR A 43 -7.02 4.74 8.25
N GLU A 44 -7.04 5.97 7.71
CA GLU A 44 -8.18 6.87 7.82
C GLU A 44 -9.42 6.26 7.13
N ALA A 45 -9.25 5.70 5.92
CA ALA A 45 -10.32 5.02 5.20
C ALA A 45 -10.87 3.81 5.97
N CYS A 46 -10.00 3.00 6.59
CA CYS A 46 -10.40 1.86 7.42
C CYS A 46 -11.14 2.30 8.68
N PHE A 47 -10.71 3.38 9.32
CA PHE A 47 -11.32 3.88 10.55
C PHE A 47 -12.72 4.45 10.30
N VAL A 48 -12.90 5.16 9.19
CA VAL A 48 -14.16 5.82 8.83
C VAL A 48 -15.15 4.87 8.14
N LEU A 49 -14.72 3.67 7.72
CA LEU A 49 -15.56 2.69 7.03
C LEU A 49 -16.89 2.41 7.76
N ALA A 50 -16.83 2.21 9.08
CA ALA A 50 -18.00 1.89 9.89
C ALA A 50 -18.94 3.09 10.11
N ASP A 51 -18.41 4.31 10.11
CA ASP A 51 -19.21 5.52 10.33
C ASP A 51 -19.78 6.07 9.01
N SER A 52 -18.99 6.03 7.95
CA SER A 52 -19.30 6.57 6.63
C SER A 52 -18.57 5.80 5.53
N PRO A 53 -19.23 4.78 4.95
CA PRO A 53 -18.72 4.08 3.77
C PRO A 53 -18.40 5.03 2.62
N ARG A 54 -19.16 6.11 2.48
CA ARG A 54 -18.95 7.13 1.44
C ARG A 54 -17.63 7.88 1.61
N ALA A 55 -17.31 8.26 2.85
CA ALA A 55 -16.04 8.91 3.15
C ALA A 55 -14.87 7.93 3.01
N SER A 56 -15.04 6.69 3.45
CA SER A 56 -14.06 5.62 3.25
C SER A 56 -13.74 5.40 1.77
N ALA A 57 -14.76 5.30 0.91
CA ALA A 57 -14.56 5.20 -0.54
C ALA A 57 -13.84 6.43 -1.12
N ALA A 58 -14.18 7.65 -0.68
CA ALA A 58 -13.50 8.86 -1.15
C ALA A 58 -12.01 8.90 -0.77
N LEU A 59 -11.67 8.50 0.46
CA LEU A 59 -10.28 8.38 0.94
C LEU A 59 -9.53 7.28 0.17
N SER A 60 -10.17 6.12 -0.04
CA SER A 60 -9.60 5.03 -0.85
C SER A 60 -9.33 5.46 -2.29
N ARG A 61 -10.21 6.25 -2.91
CA ARG A 61 -10.00 6.81 -4.25
C ARG A 61 -8.81 7.76 -4.28
N ARG A 62 -8.69 8.65 -3.29
CA ARG A 62 -7.52 9.55 -3.14
C ARG A 62 -6.22 8.76 -3.05
N CYS A 63 -6.19 7.74 -2.19
CA CYS A 63 -5.04 6.86 -2.02
C CYS A 63 -4.67 6.13 -3.31
N LEU A 64 -5.67 5.61 -4.04
CA LEU A 64 -5.46 4.90 -5.30
C LEU A 64 -4.88 5.82 -6.38
N GLN A 65 -5.42 7.03 -6.55
CA GLN A 65 -4.90 8.01 -7.50
C GLN A 65 -3.44 8.38 -7.18
N ALA A 66 -3.11 8.62 -5.91
CA ALA A 66 -1.74 8.87 -5.49
C ALA A 66 -0.81 7.70 -5.88
N LEU A 67 -1.24 6.47 -5.61
CA LEU A 67 -0.45 5.26 -5.88
C LEU A 67 -0.19 5.09 -7.38
N LEU A 68 -1.23 5.24 -8.20
CA LEU A 68 -1.12 5.11 -9.66
C LEU A 68 -0.20 6.19 -10.24
N ARG A 69 -0.32 7.44 -9.77
CA ARG A 69 0.52 8.56 -10.26
C ARG A 69 1.99 8.34 -9.97
N GLU A 70 2.33 7.90 -8.76
CA GLU A 70 3.74 7.71 -8.37
C GLU A 70 4.33 6.40 -8.90
N LYS A 71 3.57 5.29 -8.90
CA LYS A 71 4.11 3.96 -9.23
C LYS A 71 3.88 3.54 -10.67
N ALA A 72 2.72 3.85 -11.22
CA ALA A 72 2.39 3.56 -12.62
C ALA A 72 2.74 4.72 -13.56
N GLY A 73 3.07 5.90 -13.03
CA GLY A 73 3.49 7.07 -13.83
C GLY A 73 2.36 7.66 -14.68
N VAL A 74 1.10 7.51 -14.23
CA VAL A 74 -0.07 8.00 -14.98
C VAL A 74 -0.21 9.51 -14.87
N ARG A 75 -0.83 10.12 -15.89
CA ARG A 75 -1.10 11.56 -15.88
C ARG A 75 -2.29 11.88 -14.97
N PRO A 76 -2.19 12.92 -14.12
CA PRO A 76 -3.28 13.33 -13.26
C PRO A 76 -4.54 13.66 -14.04
N GLY A 77 -5.68 13.15 -13.60
CA GLY A 77 -6.98 13.39 -14.19
C GLY A 77 -8.10 12.71 -13.41
N GLU A 78 -9.11 12.25 -14.14
CA GLU A 78 -10.18 11.41 -13.61
C GLU A 78 -9.63 10.03 -13.24
N LEU A 79 -10.10 9.46 -12.12
CA LEU A 79 -9.67 8.12 -11.66
C LEU A 79 -9.85 7.05 -12.75
N SER A 80 -10.94 7.11 -13.51
CA SER A 80 -11.19 6.18 -14.62
C SER A 80 -10.12 6.26 -15.70
N SER A 81 -9.75 7.48 -16.11
CA SER A 81 -8.69 7.71 -17.10
C SER A 81 -7.31 7.31 -16.56
N GLU A 82 -7.05 7.53 -15.27
CA GLU A 82 -5.82 7.09 -14.62
C GLU A 82 -5.71 5.56 -14.59
N ILE A 83 -6.81 4.85 -14.31
CA ILE A 83 -6.87 3.39 -14.36
C ILE A 83 -6.61 2.89 -15.79
N ASP A 84 -7.27 3.46 -16.79
CA ASP A 84 -7.07 3.06 -18.19
C ASP A 84 -5.61 3.28 -18.64
N GLN A 85 -4.99 4.38 -18.20
CA GLN A 85 -3.57 4.63 -18.42
C GLN A 85 -2.68 3.60 -17.71
N ALA A 86 -2.98 3.23 -16.47
CA ALA A 86 -2.22 2.24 -15.72
C ALA A 86 -2.27 0.85 -16.40
N LEU A 87 -3.46 0.46 -16.86
CA LEU A 87 -3.68 -0.79 -17.60
C LEU A 87 -2.93 -0.81 -18.95
N ALA A 88 -2.80 0.35 -19.60
CA ALA A 88 -2.08 0.46 -20.87
C ALA A 88 -0.55 0.55 -20.70
N SER A 89 -0.07 1.11 -19.59
CA SER A 89 1.35 1.46 -19.39
C SER A 89 2.19 0.29 -18.89
N GLN A 90 1.62 -0.60 -18.06
CA GLN A 90 2.38 -1.68 -17.43
C GLN A 90 1.57 -2.99 -17.44
N PRO A 91 2.19 -4.14 -17.76
CA PRO A 91 1.52 -5.42 -17.68
C PRO A 91 1.30 -5.77 -16.20
N LEU A 92 0.12 -5.44 -15.71
CA LEU A 92 -0.39 -5.90 -14.42
C LEU A 92 -0.79 -7.37 -14.53
N PRO A 93 -0.68 -8.16 -13.45
CA PRO A 93 -1.30 -9.46 -13.36
C PRO A 93 -2.78 -9.39 -13.75
N PRO A 94 -3.31 -10.38 -14.49
CA PRO A 94 -4.67 -10.34 -15.02
C PRO A 94 -5.74 -10.17 -13.93
N GLU A 95 -5.48 -10.71 -12.74
CA GLU A 95 -6.33 -10.55 -11.56
C GLU A 95 -6.39 -9.10 -11.08
N LEU A 96 -5.26 -8.39 -11.02
CA LEU A 96 -5.25 -6.97 -10.62
C LEU A 96 -5.84 -6.08 -11.71
N ALA A 97 -5.63 -6.44 -12.98
CA ALA A 97 -6.22 -5.71 -14.10
C ALA A 97 -7.77 -5.81 -14.08
N SER A 98 -8.33 -7.00 -13.84
CA SER A 98 -9.80 -7.16 -13.76
C SER A 98 -10.39 -6.42 -12.57
N ILE A 99 -9.70 -6.42 -11.43
CA ILE A 99 -10.10 -5.69 -10.23
C ILE A 99 -10.10 -4.18 -10.48
N LEU A 100 -9.06 -3.65 -11.12
CA LEU A 100 -8.99 -2.22 -11.48
C LEU A 100 -10.10 -1.81 -12.46
N VAL A 101 -10.39 -2.67 -13.45
CA VAL A 101 -11.55 -2.47 -14.35
C VAL A 101 -12.85 -2.45 -13.53
N GLY A 102 -12.99 -3.33 -12.54
CA GLY A 102 -14.10 -3.32 -11.60
C GLY A 102 -14.24 -1.98 -10.87
N ILE A 103 -13.15 -1.41 -10.34
CA ILE A 103 -13.17 -0.08 -9.71
C ILE A 103 -13.57 1.01 -10.70
N ARG A 104 -13.07 0.97 -11.93
CA ARG A 104 -13.46 1.94 -12.96
C ARG A 104 -14.96 1.88 -13.20
N ASP A 105 -15.53 0.69 -13.28
CA ASP A 105 -16.93 0.48 -13.55
C ASP A 105 -17.78 0.86 -12.32
N VAL A 106 -17.35 0.52 -11.10
CA VAL A 106 -17.95 0.93 -9.80
C VAL A 106 -17.88 2.45 -9.57
N GLY A 107 -16.75 3.07 -9.90
CA GLY A 107 -16.61 4.53 -9.90
C GLY A 107 -17.54 5.22 -10.90
N ASN A 108 -17.91 4.53 -11.99
CA ASN A 108 -18.97 4.98 -12.91
C ASN A 108 -20.38 4.67 -12.39
N PHE A 109 -20.59 3.64 -11.55
CA PHE A 109 -21.88 3.37 -10.89
C PHE A 109 -22.30 4.51 -9.95
N ALA A 110 -21.34 5.17 -9.30
CA ALA A 110 -21.61 6.35 -8.47
C ALA A 110 -22.06 7.58 -9.28
N VAL A 111 -22.10 7.52 -10.62
CA VAL A 111 -22.42 8.67 -11.49
C VAL A 111 -23.24 8.28 -12.73
N HIS A 112 -24.51 8.67 -12.74
CA HIS A 112 -25.17 9.16 -13.95
C HIS A 112 -25.96 10.45 -13.61
N PRO A 113 -26.00 11.52 -14.43
CA PRO A 113 -25.12 11.98 -15.50
C PRO A 113 -24.47 13.34 -15.13
N LEU A 114 -24.16 13.58 -13.86
CA LEU A 114 -23.35 14.74 -13.48
C LEU A 114 -21.92 14.25 -13.35
N LYS A 115 -21.21 14.29 -14.47
CA LYS A 115 -19.75 14.17 -14.59
C LYS A 115 -19.08 14.61 -13.29
N ASN A 116 -18.06 13.86 -12.85
CA ASN A 116 -17.06 14.14 -11.79
C ASN A 116 -16.35 15.52 -11.88
N THR A 117 -16.95 16.52 -12.49
CA THR A 117 -16.49 17.90 -12.65
C THR A 117 -16.43 18.67 -11.33
N HIS A 118 -17.00 18.14 -10.24
CA HIS A 118 -17.12 18.87 -8.98
C HIS A 118 -16.35 18.18 -7.84
N PRO A 119 -15.11 18.61 -7.55
CA PRO A 119 -14.40 18.20 -6.35
C PRO A 119 -15.20 18.66 -5.12
N GLY A 120 -15.64 17.71 -4.29
CA GLY A 120 -16.36 17.98 -3.04
C GLY A 120 -17.76 17.38 -2.95
N VAL A 121 -18.29 16.78 -4.03
CA VAL A 121 -19.53 16.01 -3.95
C VAL A 121 -19.22 14.61 -3.44
N VAL A 122 -19.55 14.34 -2.18
CA VAL A 122 -19.60 12.97 -1.68
C VAL A 122 -20.76 12.30 -2.41
N LEU A 123 -20.50 11.24 -3.18
CA LEU A 123 -21.54 10.47 -3.87
C LEU A 123 -22.03 9.34 -2.96
N ASP A 124 -23.28 8.89 -3.15
CA ASP A 124 -23.74 7.67 -2.48
C ASP A 124 -22.91 6.49 -2.99
N VAL A 125 -22.57 5.59 -2.07
CA VAL A 125 -21.82 4.36 -2.37
C VAL A 125 -22.72 3.19 -2.10
N GLU A 126 -22.62 2.17 -2.94
CA GLU A 126 -23.34 0.92 -2.72
C GLU A 126 -22.77 0.21 -1.49
N PRO A 127 -23.62 -0.54 -0.74
CA PRO A 127 -23.14 -1.37 0.36
C PRO A 127 -22.03 -2.33 -0.13
N GLY A 128 -20.87 -2.29 0.53
CA GLY A 128 -19.71 -3.13 0.19
C GLY A 128 -18.74 -2.53 -0.85
N GLU A 129 -19.07 -1.41 -1.51
CA GLU A 129 -18.13 -0.73 -2.42
C GLU A 129 -16.85 -0.28 -1.69
N ALA A 130 -17.02 0.36 -0.54
CA ALA A 130 -15.90 0.89 0.24
C ALA A 130 -14.96 -0.22 0.73
N GLU A 131 -15.54 -1.38 1.10
CA GLU A 131 -14.77 -2.57 1.45
C GLU A 131 -14.00 -3.12 0.26
N TYR A 132 -14.65 -3.23 -0.89
CA TYR A 132 -14.01 -3.65 -2.13
C TYR A 132 -12.84 -2.74 -2.47
N MET A 133 -12.99 -1.42 -2.38
CA MET A 133 -11.90 -0.47 -2.64
C MET A 133 -10.69 -0.67 -1.72
N LEU A 134 -10.92 -0.95 -0.44
CA LEU A 134 -9.84 -1.23 0.52
C LEU A 134 -9.13 -2.55 0.18
N ASP A 135 -9.87 -3.59 -0.22
CA ASP A 135 -9.29 -4.87 -0.67
C ASP A 135 -8.37 -4.67 -1.88
N VAL A 136 -8.79 -3.83 -2.83
CA VAL A 136 -7.97 -3.52 -4.00
C VAL A 136 -6.71 -2.76 -3.61
N LEU A 137 -6.79 -1.80 -2.70
CA LEU A 137 -5.62 -1.07 -2.22
C LEU A 137 -4.61 -2.01 -1.58
N GLU A 138 -5.05 -2.96 -0.74
CA GLU A 138 -4.17 -3.97 -0.14
C GLU A 138 -3.46 -4.81 -1.20
N ALA A 139 -4.19 -5.25 -2.22
CA ALA A 139 -3.63 -6.04 -3.33
C ALA A 139 -2.61 -5.23 -4.16
N LEU A 140 -2.88 -3.95 -4.38
CA LEU A 140 -1.97 -3.06 -5.12
C LEU A 140 -0.74 -2.68 -4.29
N PHE A 141 -0.87 -2.51 -2.97
CA PHE A 141 0.28 -2.30 -2.08
C PHE A 141 1.22 -3.51 -2.09
N ASP A 142 0.67 -4.73 -2.06
CA ASP A 142 1.49 -5.93 -2.19
C ASP A 142 2.27 -5.93 -3.51
N PHE A 143 1.60 -5.59 -4.61
CA PHE A 143 2.20 -5.60 -5.94
C PHE A 143 3.27 -4.51 -6.15
N TYR A 144 2.97 -3.26 -5.78
CA TYR A 144 3.84 -2.11 -6.08
C TYR A 144 4.90 -1.82 -5.02
N LEU A 145 4.66 -2.18 -3.76
CA LEU A 145 5.53 -1.82 -2.63
C LEU A 145 6.21 -3.04 -2.04
N VAL A 146 5.43 -4.04 -1.62
CA VAL A 146 5.94 -5.17 -0.83
C VAL A 146 6.75 -6.14 -1.70
N ARG A 147 6.20 -6.59 -2.84
CA ARG A 147 6.92 -7.53 -3.72
C ARG A 147 8.24 -6.97 -4.23
N PRO A 148 8.34 -5.72 -4.72
CA PRO A 148 9.62 -5.18 -5.17
C PRO A 148 10.62 -5.01 -4.03
N ALA A 149 10.18 -4.62 -2.83
CA ALA A 149 11.03 -4.52 -1.66
C ALA A 149 11.61 -5.89 -1.27
N ARG A 150 10.77 -6.92 -1.14
CA ARG A 150 11.19 -8.30 -0.84
C ARG A 150 12.13 -8.88 -1.90
N LEU A 151 11.91 -8.56 -3.17
CA LEU A 151 12.80 -8.99 -4.25
C LEU A 151 14.17 -8.31 -4.17
N LYS A 152 14.23 -7.02 -3.83
CA LYS A 152 15.50 -6.30 -3.61
C LYS A 152 16.28 -6.93 -2.46
N GLU A 153 15.65 -7.14 -1.31
CA GLU A 153 16.29 -7.77 -0.14
C GLU A 153 16.87 -9.15 -0.49
N LYS A 154 16.09 -10.00 -1.16
CA LYS A 154 16.57 -11.32 -1.61
C LYS A 154 17.75 -11.19 -2.56
N SER A 155 17.70 -10.25 -3.50
CA SER A 155 18.79 -10.05 -4.46
C SER A 155 20.08 -9.58 -3.79
N ASP A 156 19.98 -8.71 -2.78
CA ASP A 156 21.13 -8.17 -2.07
C ASP A 156 21.73 -9.22 -1.12
N ALA A 157 20.89 -10.01 -0.45
CA ALA A 157 21.34 -11.18 0.31
C ALA A 157 22.06 -12.21 -0.56
N LEU A 158 21.62 -12.42 -1.82
CA LEU A 158 22.29 -13.30 -2.76
C LEU A 158 23.65 -12.73 -3.21
N LYS A 159 23.74 -11.41 -3.47
CA LYS A 159 25.01 -10.74 -3.80
C LYS A 159 26.01 -10.82 -2.66
N GLU A 160 25.56 -10.64 -1.42
CA GLU A 160 26.40 -10.72 -0.23
C GLU A 160 26.95 -12.13 -0.02
N LYS A 161 26.10 -13.16 -0.18
CA LYS A 161 26.55 -14.56 -0.17
C LYS A 161 27.56 -14.84 -1.30
N ALA A 162 27.28 -14.39 -2.51
CA ALA A 162 28.19 -14.54 -3.64
C ALA A 162 29.54 -13.82 -3.41
N ALA A 163 29.53 -12.65 -2.76
CA ALA A 163 30.75 -11.92 -2.39
C ALA A 163 31.57 -12.66 -1.31
N SER A 164 30.90 -13.21 -0.30
CA SER A 164 31.53 -14.06 0.73
C SER A 164 32.11 -15.35 0.14
N ASP A 165 31.38 -16.00 -0.77
CA ASP A 165 31.84 -17.21 -1.46
C ASP A 165 33.02 -16.90 -2.40
N ALA A 166 33.00 -15.76 -3.10
CA ALA A 166 34.14 -15.30 -3.89
C ALA A 166 35.38 -15.00 -3.03
N TYR A 167 35.20 -14.41 -1.83
CA TYR A 167 36.28 -14.15 -0.88
C TYR A 167 36.89 -15.46 -0.34
N SER A 168 36.07 -16.42 0.05
CA SER A 168 36.54 -17.72 0.54
C SER A 168 37.26 -18.54 -0.55
N GLN A 169 36.78 -18.52 -1.79
CA GLN A 169 37.44 -19.16 -2.93
C GLN A 169 38.75 -18.47 -3.33
N GLY A 170 38.80 -17.13 -3.26
CA GLY A 170 40.02 -16.34 -3.49
C GLY A 170 41.11 -16.64 -2.46
N ARG A 171 40.72 -16.76 -1.17
CA ARG A 171 41.62 -17.16 -0.07
C ARG A 171 42.14 -18.59 -0.24
N ALA A 172 41.28 -19.53 -0.59
CA ALA A 172 41.67 -20.92 -0.84
C ALA A 172 42.65 -21.06 -2.02
N ARG A 173 42.45 -20.31 -3.12
CA ARG A 173 43.39 -20.29 -4.25
C ARG A 173 44.75 -19.65 -3.90
N SER A 174 44.75 -18.59 -3.11
CA SER A 174 45.99 -17.91 -2.68
C SER A 174 46.83 -18.80 -1.74
N VAL A 175 46.21 -19.43 -0.75
CA VAL A 175 46.88 -20.38 0.16
C VAL A 175 47.44 -21.58 -0.61
N ARG A 176 46.66 -22.14 -1.55
CA ARG A 176 47.12 -23.27 -2.38
C ARG A 176 48.33 -22.88 -3.24
N ARG A 177 48.39 -21.66 -3.79
CA ARG A 177 49.58 -21.15 -4.50
C ARG A 177 50.79 -21.04 -3.58
N ILE A 178 50.64 -20.44 -2.39
CA ILE A 178 51.74 -20.26 -1.44
C ILE A 178 52.34 -21.61 -1.01
N VAL A 179 51.50 -22.60 -0.70
CA VAL A 179 51.94 -23.94 -0.34
C VAL A 179 52.74 -24.58 -1.48
N THR A 180 52.31 -24.42 -2.74
CA THR A 180 53.07 -24.95 -3.89
C THR A 180 54.46 -24.34 -4.00
N TYR A 181 54.61 -23.02 -3.86
CA TYR A 181 55.92 -22.36 -3.94
C TYR A 181 56.88 -22.79 -2.83
N VAL A 182 56.38 -22.98 -1.60
CA VAL A 182 57.20 -23.43 -0.47
C VAL A 182 57.65 -24.89 -0.63
N THR A 183 56.80 -25.77 -1.18
CA THR A 183 57.18 -27.18 -1.42
C THR A 183 58.18 -27.37 -2.56
N VAL A 184 58.26 -26.44 -3.52
CA VAL A 184 59.23 -26.50 -4.62
C VAL A 184 60.60 -25.95 -4.18
N GLY A 185 60.64 -24.99 -3.25
CA GLY A 185 61.89 -24.39 -2.74
C GLY A 185 62.60 -25.15 -1.62
N SER A 186 62.10 -26.32 -1.20
CA SER A 186 62.67 -27.13 -0.09
C SER A 186 63.25 -28.47 -0.55
N ARG A 187 63.53 -28.63 -1.86
CA ARG A 187 64.05 -29.87 -2.47
C ARG A 187 65.49 -29.77 -3.01
N ASP A 188 66.18 -28.66 -2.78
CA ASP A 188 67.63 -28.53 -2.96
C ASP A 188 68.34 -28.67 -1.61
#